data_AF-A5ZW99-F1
#
_entry.id   AF-A5ZW99-F1
#
_cell.length_a   1.000
_cell.length_b   1.000
_cell.length_c   1.000
_cell.angle_alpha   90.00
_cell.angle_beta   90.00
_cell.angle_gamma   90.00
#
_symmetry.space_group_name_H-M   'P 1'
#
loop_
_entity.id
_entity.type
_entity.pdbx_description
1 polymer ?
#
loop_
_entity_poly.entity_id
_entity_poly.type
_entity_poly.pdbx_seq_one_letter_code
_entity_poly.pdbx_strand_id
1 'polypeptide(L)' 'MRIIMLGAPGAGKGTQAKKIAEKYGIPHISTGDIFRANIKNGTELGKK' A
#
# COMPACT_ATOMS: atom_id res chain seq x y z
N MET A 1 -0.53 -11.36 -12.45
CA MET A 1 0.40 -10.22 -12.70
C MET A 1 1.03 -9.80 -11.38
N ARG A 2 2.34 -9.53 -11.32
CA ARG A 2 3.04 -9.07 -10.09
C ARG A 2 3.81 -7.80 -10.44
N ILE A 3 3.48 -6.68 -9.78
CA ILE A 3 4.03 -5.35 -10.08
C ILE A 3 4.60 -4.76 -8.80
N ILE A 4 5.80 -4.19 -8.90
CA ILE A 4 6.39 -3.34 -7.86
C ILE A 4 6.41 -1.91 -8.38
N MET A 5 5.84 -0.98 -7.62
CA MET A 5 5.85 0.45 -7.96
C MET A 5 6.91 1.19 -7.15
N LEU A 6 7.91 1.72 -7.84
CA LEU A 6 9.01 2.51 -7.27
C LEU A 6 8.85 4.00 -7.59
N GLY A 7 9.45 4.85 -6.77
CA GLY A 7 9.40 6.32 -6.95
C GLY A 7 9.50 7.07 -5.63
N ALA A 8 9.81 8.36 -5.69
CA ALA A 8 9.97 9.22 -4.52
C ALA A 8 8.68 9.31 -3.65
N PRO A 9 8.79 9.72 -2.37
CA PRO A 9 7.64 10.14 -1.58
C PRO A 9 6.85 11.23 -2.33
N GLY A 10 5.52 11.16 -2.31
CA GLY A 10 4.67 12.11 -3.04
C GLY A 10 4.53 11.89 -4.55
N ALA A 11 5.29 10.96 -5.17
CA ALA A 11 5.26 10.71 -6.62
C ALA A 11 3.96 10.08 -7.17
N GLY A 12 2.89 9.98 -6.37
CA GLY A 12 1.59 9.47 -6.82
C GLY A 12 1.48 7.94 -6.98
N LYS A 13 2.44 7.17 -6.46
CA LYS A 13 2.46 5.68 -6.57
C LYS A 13 1.13 5.04 -6.14
N GLY A 14 0.63 5.40 -4.95
CA GLY A 14 -0.62 4.85 -4.42
C GLY A 14 -1.84 5.18 -5.27
N THR A 15 -1.89 6.39 -5.84
CA THR A 15 -2.96 6.80 -6.76
C THR A 15 -2.97 5.94 -8.02
N GLN A 16 -1.81 5.71 -8.61
CA GLN A 16 -1.70 4.87 -9.81
C GLN A 16 -1.93 3.39 -9.50
N ALA A 17 -1.43 2.90 -8.36
CA ALA A 17 -1.63 1.52 -7.93
C ALA A 17 -3.11 1.17 -7.76
N LYS A 18 -3.92 2.08 -7.20
CA LYS A 18 -5.38 1.90 -7.09
C LYS A 18 -6.05 1.77 -8.45
N LYS A 19 -5.72 2.65 -9.40
CA LYS A 19 -6.27 2.59 -10.77
C LYS A 19 -5.91 1.29 -11.49
N ILE A 20 -4.67 0.81 -11.32
CA ILE A 20 -4.21 -0.47 -11.89
C ILE A 20 -4.97 -1.63 -11.23
N ALA A 21 -5.09 -1.62 -9.90
CA ALA A 21 -5.81 -2.63 -9.14
C ALA A 21 -7.27 -2.76 -9.59
N GLU A 22 -7.99 -1.63 -9.70
CA GLU A 22 -9.36 -1.56 -10.19
C GLU A 22 -9.48 -2.06 -11.64
N LYS A 23 -8.62 -1.57 -12.53
CA LYS A 23 -8.66 -1.92 -13.96
C LYS A 23 -8.46 -3.41 -14.22
N TYR A 24 -7.58 -4.06 -13.46
CA TYR A 24 -7.21 -5.46 -13.69
C TYR A 24 -7.79 -6.42 -12.65
N GLY A 25 -8.63 -5.94 -11.72
CA GLY A 25 -9.21 -6.77 -10.65
C GLY A 25 -8.15 -7.43 -9.76
N ILE A 26 -7.00 -6.79 -9.54
CA ILE A 26 -5.91 -7.32 -8.72
C ILE A 26 -5.81 -6.58 -7.38
N PRO A 27 -5.35 -7.23 -6.30
CA PRO A 27 -5.21 -6.56 -5.02
C PRO A 27 -4.12 -5.48 -5.04
N HIS A 28 -4.39 -4.35 -4.40
CA HIS A 28 -3.39 -3.33 -4.09
C HIS A 28 -2.80 -3.59 -2.70
N ILE A 29 -1.48 -3.79 -2.64
CA ILE A 29 -0.75 -4.00 -1.38
C ILE A 29 0.19 -2.82 -1.16
N SER A 30 0.04 -2.15 -0.01
CA SER A 30 0.79 -0.94 0.36
C SER A 30 1.34 -1.12 1.76
N THR A 31 2.66 -1.13 1.88
CA THR A 31 3.34 -1.25 3.18
C THR A 31 2.94 -0.11 4.12
N GLY A 32 2.79 1.11 3.59
CA GLY A 32 2.33 2.26 4.37
C GLY A 32 0.92 2.07 4.95
N ASP A 33 -0.01 1.47 4.18
CA ASP A 33 -1.36 1.19 4.69
C ASP A 33 -1.34 0.07 5.74
N ILE A 34 -0.54 -0.97 5.51
CA ILE A 34 -0.35 -2.08 6.46
C ILE A 34 0.22 -1.54 7.78
N PHE A 35 1.27 -0.73 7.76
CA PHE A 35 1.86 -0.14 8.97
C PHE A 35 0.86 0.75 9.71
N ARG A 36 0.16 1.65 9.01
CA ARG A 36 -0.86 2.50 9.62
C ARG A 36 -1.98 1.69 10.28
N ALA A 37 -2.43 0.61 9.65
CA ALA A 37 -3.44 -0.27 10.23
C ALA A 37 -2.94 -0.97 11.51
N ASN A 38 -1.69 -1.48 11.50
CA ASN A 38 -1.10 -2.14 12.66
C ASN A 38 -0.91 -1.19 13.85
N ILE A 39 -0.47 0.05 13.60
CA ILE A 39 -0.34 1.11 14.61
C ILE A 39 -1.73 1.45 15.18
N LYS A 40 -2.71 1.72 14.30
CA LYS A 40 -4.09 2.07 14.71
C LYS A 40 -4.73 0.99 15.58
N ASN A 41 -4.47 -0.28 15.26
CA ASN A 41 -5.06 -1.42 15.95
C ASN A 41 -4.25 -1.88 17.17
N GLY A 42 -3.14 -1.22 17.52
CA GLY A 42 -2.34 -1.57 18.70
C GLY A 42 -1.78 -3.00 18.68
N THR A 43 -1.57 -3.55 17.49
CA THR A 43 -0.98 -4.88 17.30
C THR A 43 0.46 -4.93 17.81
N GLU A 44 1.01 -6.12 18.03
CA GLU A 44 2.42 -6.28 18.41
C GLU A 44 3.37 -5.60 17.40
N LEU A 45 3.08 -5.73 16.09
CA LEU A 45 3.85 -5.07 15.03
C LEU A 45 3.76 -3.55 15.09
N GLY A 46 2.60 -2.99 15.45
CA GLY A 46 2.37 -1.54 15.51
C GLY A 46 2.88 -0.85 16.78
N LYS A 47 3.39 -1.62 17.76
CA LYS A 47 3.97 -1.12 19.02
C LYS A 47 5.50 -1.07 19.01
N LYS A 48 6.14 -1.70 18.02
CA LYS A 48 7.58 -1.58 17.77
C LYS A 48 7.88 -0.30 16.99
#